data_AF-A0A2D6ZX46-F1
#
_entry.id   AF-A0A2D6ZX46-F1
#
_cell.length_a   1.000
_cell.length_b   1.000
_cell.length_c   1.000
_cell.angle_alpha   90.00
_cell.angle_beta   90.00
_cell.angle_gamma   90.00
#
_symmetry.space_group_name_H-M   'P 1'
#
loop_
_entity.id
_entity.type
_entity.pdbx_description
1 polymer ?
#
loop_
_entity_poly.entity_id
_entity_poly.type
_entity_poly.pdbx_seq_one_letter_code
_entity_poly.pdbx_strand_id
1 'polypeptide(L)'
;MIDKSPKGTVPVLVLQKEVIDESNDIIEWALSSNNIFDGNIDHDQIDLTNNLIELFDSKFKYNLDRYKYATRYKNIDKDKHKIECLDILINLENVISNDGWILGSKINKLDISILPFIRQFRIADIEWFDKQNKIKGIQKILFNFLDSNLFKEVMYKYDVWEENAEPQFFP
;
A
#
# COMPACT_ATOMS: atom_id res chain seq x y z
N MET A 1 18.86 14.61 1.68
CA MET A 1 18.09 13.37 1.96
C MET A 1 18.95 12.32 2.67
N ILE A 2 20.15 12.00 2.16
CA ILE A 2 21.08 11.04 2.81
C ILE A 2 21.50 11.49 4.22
N ASP A 3 21.63 12.80 4.47
CA ASP A 3 21.97 13.32 5.80
C ASP A 3 20.86 13.16 6.86
N LYS A 4 19.63 12.79 6.45
CA LYS A 4 18.47 12.64 7.33
C LYS A 4 17.91 11.21 7.38
N SER A 5 17.99 10.46 6.29
CA SER A 5 17.77 9.01 6.29
C SER A 5 18.98 8.31 5.65
N PRO A 6 19.84 7.67 6.46
CA PRO A 6 21.00 6.93 5.98
C PRO A 6 20.64 5.74 5.07
N LYS A 7 19.39 5.23 5.17
CA LYS A 7 18.89 4.11 4.37
C LYS A 7 18.69 4.48 2.89
N GLY A 8 18.50 5.77 2.57
CA GLY A 8 18.27 6.22 1.20
C GLY A 8 16.96 5.72 0.59
N THR A 9 16.01 5.27 1.42
CA THR A 9 14.69 4.81 1.02
C THR A 9 13.64 5.88 1.34
N VAL A 10 12.58 5.93 0.56
CA VAL A 10 11.40 6.77 0.81
C VAL A 10 10.21 5.85 1.08
N PRO A 11 9.20 6.29 1.86
CA PRO A 11 9.05 7.61 2.48
C PRO A 11 9.91 7.83 3.75
N VAL A 12 10.18 9.10 4.08
CA VAL A 12 10.84 9.52 5.33
C VAL A 12 10.10 10.73 5.88
N LEU A 13 9.72 10.68 7.15
CA LEU A 13 9.13 11.80 7.89
C LEU A 13 10.20 12.40 8.82
N VAL A 14 10.49 13.68 8.62
CA VAL A 14 11.45 14.43 9.45
C VAL A 14 10.68 15.33 10.40
N LEU A 15 10.77 15.04 11.69
CA LEU A 15 10.18 15.84 12.76
C LEU A 15 11.27 16.68 13.43
N GLN A 16 10.86 17.59 14.32
CA GLN A 16 11.83 18.46 15.02
C GLN A 16 12.83 17.67 15.87
N LYS A 17 12.43 16.51 16.41
CA LYS A 17 13.19 15.73 17.38
C LYS A 17 13.57 14.32 16.93
N GLU A 18 12.98 13.84 15.84
CA GLU A 18 13.17 12.46 15.38
C GLU A 18 12.97 12.36 13.86
N VAL A 19 13.44 11.26 13.28
CA VAL A 19 13.21 10.91 11.88
C VAL A 19 12.61 9.51 11.85
N ILE A 20 11.51 9.34 11.13
CA ILE A 20 10.82 8.07 10.93
C ILE A 20 10.99 7.69 9.47
N ASP A 21 11.59 6.53 9.20
CA ASP A 21 11.98 6.10 7.85
C ASP A 21 11.34 4.78 7.38
N GLU A 22 10.33 4.30 8.11
CA GLU A 22 9.49 3.17 7.73
C GLU A 22 8.05 3.62 7.47
N SER A 23 7.45 3.14 6.38
CA SER A 23 6.11 3.57 5.96
C SER A 23 5.02 3.24 6.99
N ASN A 24 5.13 2.08 7.64
CA ASN A 24 4.16 1.70 8.67
C ASN A 24 4.29 2.59 9.91
N ASP A 25 5.51 2.89 10.35
CA ASP A 25 5.75 3.78 11.50
C ASP A 25 5.24 5.20 11.22
N ILE A 26 5.35 5.68 9.98
CA ILE A 26 4.76 6.97 9.57
C ILE A 26 3.23 6.93 9.66
N ILE A 27 2.59 5.83 9.25
CA ILE A 27 1.14 5.64 9.39
C ILE A 27 0.74 5.63 10.86
N GLU A 28 1.45 4.89 11.72
CA GLU A 28 1.19 4.88 13.17
C GLU A 28 1.34 6.28 13.78
N TRP A 29 2.41 6.99 13.42
CA TRP A 29 2.64 8.35 13.88
C TRP A 29 1.47 9.27 13.50
N ALA A 30 1.00 9.20 12.25
CA ALA A 30 -0.12 10.01 11.78
C ALA A 30 -1.42 9.68 12.54
N LEU A 31 -1.70 8.40 12.75
CA LEU A 31 -2.90 7.94 13.47
C LEU A 31 -2.85 8.22 14.97
N SER A 32 -1.65 8.25 15.57
CA SER A 32 -1.49 8.59 17.00
C SER A 32 -1.89 10.04 17.31
N SER A 33 -1.72 10.95 16.34
CA SER A 33 -2.07 12.36 16.49
C SER A 33 -3.55 12.63 16.20
N ASN A 34 -4.14 11.90 15.26
CA ASN A 34 -5.56 11.98 14.92
C ASN A 34 -6.03 10.65 14.30
N ASN A 35 -6.62 9.77 15.11
CA ASN A 35 -7.07 8.46 14.64
C ASN A 35 -8.40 8.59 13.87
N ILE A 36 -8.30 8.91 12.58
CA ILE A 36 -9.45 9.02 11.67
C ILE A 36 -10.17 7.69 11.41
N PHE A 37 -9.59 6.57 11.86
CA PHE A 37 -10.16 5.22 11.71
C PHE A 37 -10.66 4.63 13.03
N ASP A 38 -10.74 5.42 14.10
CA ASP A 38 -11.23 4.93 15.38
C ASP A 38 -12.65 4.34 15.24
N GLY A 39 -12.82 3.11 15.71
CA GLY A 39 -14.06 2.35 15.56
C GLY A 39 -14.39 1.86 14.13
N ASN A 40 -13.47 1.93 13.17
CA ASN A 40 -13.67 1.34 11.83
C ASN A 40 -13.22 -0.12 11.73
N ILE A 41 -12.56 -0.65 12.77
CA ILE A 41 -12.13 -2.05 12.90
C ILE A 41 -12.58 -2.54 14.28
N ASP A 42 -13.13 -3.74 14.34
CA ASP A 42 -13.52 -4.35 15.62
C ASP A 42 -12.29 -4.81 16.41
N HIS A 43 -12.38 -4.86 17.74
CA HIS A 43 -11.23 -5.17 18.60
C HIS A 43 -10.62 -6.55 18.31
N ASP A 44 -11.43 -7.53 17.92
CA ASP A 44 -11.01 -8.88 17.55
C ASP A 44 -10.33 -8.95 16.17
N GLN A 45 -10.42 -7.89 15.36
CA GLN A 45 -9.79 -7.78 14.04
C GLN A 45 -8.44 -7.03 14.07
N ILE A 46 -8.02 -6.52 15.23
CA ILE A 46 -6.75 -5.77 15.36
C ILE A 46 -5.55 -6.66 15.03
N ASP A 47 -5.50 -7.87 15.59
CA ASP A 47 -4.40 -8.81 15.35
C ASP A 47 -4.38 -9.26 13.88
N LEU A 48 -5.55 -9.52 13.29
CA LEU A 48 -5.67 -9.83 11.87
C LEU A 48 -5.13 -8.68 11.00
N THR A 49 -5.50 -7.45 11.33
CA THR A 49 -5.05 -6.24 10.64
C THR A 49 -3.53 -6.13 10.65
N ASN A 50 -2.91 -6.22 11.83
CA ASN A 50 -1.46 -6.09 11.96
C ASN A 50 -0.71 -7.24 11.25
N ASN A 51 -1.22 -8.47 11.35
CA ASN A 51 -0.64 -9.62 10.65
C ASN A 51 -0.71 -9.49 9.12
N LEU A 52 -1.81 -8.96 8.58
CA LEU A 52 -1.95 -8.72 7.14
C LEU A 52 -1.04 -7.58 6.68
N ILE A 53 -0.90 -6.50 7.45
CA ILE A 53 0.03 -5.41 7.14
C ILE A 53 1.47 -5.95 7.08
N GLU A 54 1.88 -6.73 8.07
CA GLU A 54 3.21 -7.34 8.11
C GLU A 54 3.43 -8.31 6.94
N LEU A 55 2.42 -9.12 6.59
CA LEU A 55 2.49 -10.01 5.43
C LEU A 55 2.71 -9.22 4.12
N PHE A 56 2.09 -8.05 4.00
CA PHE A 56 2.23 -7.19 2.83
C PHE A 56 3.59 -6.50 2.78
N ASP A 57 4.07 -5.93 3.88
CA ASP A 57 5.36 -5.24 3.91
C ASP A 57 6.56 -6.19 3.85
N SER A 58 6.39 -7.46 4.27
CA SER A 58 7.40 -8.50 4.13
C SER A 58 7.25 -9.31 2.83
N LYS A 59 6.46 -10.38 2.86
CA LYS A 59 6.40 -11.39 1.80
C LYS A 59 5.81 -10.83 0.50
N PHE A 60 4.74 -10.04 0.56
CA PHE A 60 4.12 -9.50 -0.66
C PHE A 60 5.08 -8.53 -1.36
N LYS A 61 5.62 -7.54 -0.65
CA LYS A 61 6.61 -6.58 -1.17
C LYS A 61 7.83 -7.26 -1.78
N TYR A 62 8.39 -8.25 -1.08
CA TYR A 62 9.53 -9.04 -1.57
C TYR A 62 9.27 -9.66 -2.96
N ASN A 63 8.08 -10.24 -3.15
CA ASN A 63 7.67 -10.87 -4.41
C ASN A 63 7.29 -9.81 -5.46
N LEU A 64 6.58 -8.76 -5.06
CA LEU A 64 6.18 -7.64 -5.92
C LEU A 64 7.40 -6.99 -6.56
N ASP A 65 8.45 -6.70 -5.79
CA ASP A 65 9.66 -6.05 -6.32
C ASP A 65 10.37 -6.92 -7.35
N ARG A 66 10.45 -8.23 -7.11
CA ARG A 66 11.06 -9.20 -8.05
C ARG A 66 10.22 -9.45 -9.29
N TYR A 67 8.90 -9.35 -9.15
CA TYR A 67 7.98 -9.42 -10.27
C TYR A 67 8.05 -8.15 -11.15
N LYS A 68 7.97 -6.97 -10.53
CA LYS A 68 7.89 -5.66 -11.20
C LYS A 68 9.23 -5.22 -11.76
N TYR A 69 10.32 -5.45 -11.02
CA TYR A 69 11.67 -5.04 -11.38
C TYR A 69 12.57 -6.25 -11.68
N ALA A 70 12.02 -7.29 -12.31
CA ALA A 70 12.75 -8.52 -12.62
C ALA A 70 14.10 -8.29 -13.32
N THR A 71 14.22 -7.26 -14.16
CA THR A 71 15.46 -6.88 -14.86
C THR A 71 16.60 -6.43 -13.93
N ARG A 72 16.30 -6.07 -12.67
CA ARG A 72 17.31 -5.68 -11.67
C ARG A 72 17.94 -6.89 -10.95
N TYR A 73 17.41 -8.10 -11.15
CA TYR A 73 17.85 -9.30 -10.45
C TYR A 73 18.42 -10.35 -11.42
N LYS A 74 19.49 -11.03 -11.03
CA LYS A 74 20.05 -12.15 -11.80
C LYS A 74 19.26 -13.43 -11.53
N ASN A 75 18.98 -14.21 -12.58
CA ASN A 75 18.33 -15.54 -12.49
C ASN A 75 16.99 -15.54 -11.74
N ILE A 76 16.18 -14.50 -11.92
CA ILE A 76 14.87 -14.41 -11.28
C ILE A 76 13.79 -15.05 -12.14
N ASP A 77 12.92 -15.85 -11.54
CA ASP A 77 11.70 -16.33 -12.17
C ASP A 77 10.56 -15.35 -11.86
N LYS A 78 10.30 -14.46 -12.82
CA LYS A 78 9.26 -13.42 -12.72
C LYS A 78 7.88 -14.05 -12.49
N ASP A 79 7.58 -15.17 -13.14
CA ASP A 79 6.26 -15.80 -13.05
C ASP A 79 6.06 -16.47 -11.69
N LYS A 80 7.10 -17.07 -11.13
CA LYS A 80 7.05 -17.57 -9.74
C LYS A 80 6.66 -16.48 -8.75
N HIS A 81 7.31 -15.31 -8.81
CA HIS A 81 7.00 -14.19 -7.90
C HIS A 81 5.61 -13.61 -8.14
N LYS A 82 5.16 -13.56 -9.40
CA LYS A 82 3.79 -13.16 -9.75
C LYS A 82 2.74 -14.09 -9.11
N ILE A 83 2.98 -15.40 -9.16
CA ILE A 83 2.08 -16.40 -8.57
C ILE A 83 2.08 -16.33 -7.04
N GLU A 84 3.24 -16.14 -6.38
CA GLU A 84 3.29 -15.96 -4.92
C GLU A 84 2.49 -14.72 -4.46
N CYS A 85 2.54 -13.61 -5.20
CA CYS A 85 1.68 -12.46 -4.93
C CYS A 85 0.19 -12.82 -5.10
N LEU A 86 -0.16 -13.54 -6.17
CA LEU A 86 -1.54 -13.95 -6.41
C LEU A 86 -2.08 -14.85 -5.30
N ASP A 87 -1.28 -15.80 -4.80
CA ASP A 87 -1.69 -16.70 -3.73
C ASP A 87 -1.96 -15.94 -2.43
N ILE A 88 -1.17 -14.91 -2.12
CA ILE A 88 -1.45 -14.00 -1.00
C ILE A 88 -2.79 -13.28 -1.19
N LEU A 89 -3.07 -12.78 -2.41
CA LEU A 89 -4.36 -12.14 -2.70
C LEU A 89 -5.52 -13.13 -2.64
N ILE A 90 -5.37 -14.38 -3.07
CA ILE A 90 -6.42 -15.40 -2.95
C ILE A 90 -6.73 -15.67 -1.47
N ASN A 91 -5.71 -15.70 -0.61
CA ASN A 91 -5.93 -15.85 0.83
C ASN A 91 -6.62 -14.62 1.42
N LEU A 92 -6.24 -13.41 0.99
CA LEU A 92 -6.90 -12.18 1.39
C LEU A 92 -8.37 -12.14 0.92
N GLU A 93 -8.67 -12.62 -0.28
CA GLU A 93 -10.04 -12.67 -0.83
C GLU A 93 -10.98 -13.46 0.09
N ASN A 94 -10.48 -14.49 0.79
CA ASN A 94 -11.30 -15.28 1.71
C ASN A 94 -11.64 -14.56 3.02
N VAL A 95 -10.97 -13.45 3.35
CA VAL A 95 -11.21 -12.68 4.58
C VAL A 95 -11.88 -11.33 4.32
N ILE A 96 -12.10 -10.95 3.05
CA ILE A 96 -12.76 -9.68 2.75
C ILE A 96 -14.22 -9.69 3.24
N SER A 97 -14.66 -8.54 3.76
CA SER A 97 -16.07 -8.30 4.02
C SER A 97 -16.86 -8.14 2.72
N ASN A 98 -18.15 -8.46 2.78
CA ASN A 98 -19.11 -8.15 1.71
C ASN A 98 -19.52 -6.67 1.69
N ASP A 99 -19.09 -5.87 2.68
CA ASP A 99 -19.56 -4.51 2.93
C ASP A 99 -18.77 -3.41 2.20
N GLY A 100 -17.79 -3.78 1.37
CA GLY A 100 -17.18 -2.88 0.37
C GLY A 100 -15.72 -2.50 0.61
N TRP A 101 -15.20 -2.60 1.83
CA TRP A 101 -13.78 -2.53 2.19
C TRP A 101 -13.32 -3.85 2.80
N ILE A 102 -12.01 -4.01 3.08
CA ILE A 102 -11.47 -5.33 3.46
C ILE A 102 -12.11 -5.86 4.74
N LEU A 103 -12.28 -5.03 5.78
CA LEU A 103 -12.83 -5.46 7.08
C LEU A 103 -14.19 -4.83 7.42
N GLY A 104 -14.91 -4.26 6.44
CA GLY A 104 -16.23 -3.71 6.69
C GLY A 104 -16.71 -2.66 5.68
N SER A 105 -17.64 -1.82 6.13
CA SER A 105 -18.26 -0.76 5.30
C SER A 105 -17.47 0.55 5.28
N LYS A 106 -16.44 0.67 6.12
CA LYS A 106 -15.60 1.87 6.23
C LYS A 106 -14.15 1.55 5.92
N ILE A 107 -13.48 2.49 5.25
CA ILE A 107 -12.03 2.46 5.05
C ILE A 107 -11.33 2.46 6.41
N ASN A 108 -10.27 1.68 6.52
CA ASN A 108 -9.52 1.55 7.76
C ASN A 108 -8.00 1.43 7.51
N LYS A 109 -7.25 1.25 8.60
CA LYS A 109 -5.79 1.12 8.59
C LYS A 109 -5.29 0.03 7.62
N LEU A 110 -5.97 -1.11 7.53
CA LEU A 110 -5.57 -2.19 6.64
C LEU A 110 -5.64 -1.75 5.18
N ASP A 111 -6.75 -1.13 4.78
CA ASP A 111 -6.97 -0.66 3.41
C ASP A 111 -5.87 0.30 2.96
N ILE A 112 -5.60 1.35 3.75
CA ILE A 112 -4.59 2.35 3.39
C ILE A 112 -3.16 1.78 3.34
N SER A 113 -2.91 0.72 4.12
CA SER A 113 -1.58 0.10 4.21
C SER A 113 -1.32 -0.85 3.04
N ILE A 114 -2.32 -1.60 2.58
CA ILE A 114 -2.10 -2.67 1.59
C ILE A 114 -2.55 -2.32 0.16
N LEU A 115 -3.56 -1.46 -0.01
CA LEU A 115 -4.05 -1.06 -1.35
C LEU A 115 -2.97 -0.44 -2.25
N PRO A 116 -1.98 0.34 -1.74
CA PRO A 116 -0.86 0.80 -2.55
C PRO A 116 -0.05 -0.35 -3.17
N PHE A 117 0.18 -1.46 -2.44
CA PHE A 117 0.88 -2.63 -2.95
C PHE A 117 0.06 -3.35 -4.02
N ILE A 118 -1.25 -3.54 -3.80
CA ILE A 118 -2.16 -4.18 -4.76
C ILE A 118 -2.24 -3.36 -6.05
N ARG A 119 -2.31 -2.03 -5.93
CA ARG A 119 -2.24 -1.12 -7.08
C ARG A 119 -0.94 -1.29 -7.86
N GLN A 120 0.20 -1.34 -7.18
CA GLN A 120 1.50 -1.55 -7.83
C GLN A 120 1.59 -2.91 -8.53
N PHE A 121 1.03 -3.95 -7.92
CA PHE A 121 0.96 -5.28 -8.52
C PHE A 121 0.14 -5.29 -9.81
N ARG A 122 -1.05 -4.64 -9.79
CA ARG A 122 -1.88 -4.47 -10.99
C ARG A 122 -1.16 -3.70 -12.10
N ILE A 123 -0.46 -2.61 -11.78
CA ILE A 123 0.24 -1.78 -12.78
C ILE A 123 1.35 -2.55 -13.51
N ALA A 124 1.94 -3.57 -12.89
CA ALA A 124 2.98 -4.37 -13.52
C ALA A 124 2.47 -5.24 -14.69
N ASP A 125 1.20 -5.66 -14.66
CA ASP A 125 0.49 -6.28 -15.79
C ASP A 125 -1.03 -6.17 -15.56
N ILE A 126 -1.62 -5.11 -16.12
CA ILE A 126 -3.02 -4.75 -15.90
C ILE A 126 -3.96 -5.83 -16.45
N GLU A 127 -3.72 -6.26 -17.69
CA GLU A 127 -4.60 -7.22 -18.35
C GLU A 127 -4.58 -8.57 -17.64
N TRP A 128 -3.40 -9.02 -17.20
CA TRP A 128 -3.29 -10.27 -16.47
C TRP A 128 -3.98 -10.19 -15.12
N PHE A 129 -3.78 -9.10 -14.36
CA PHE A 129 -4.41 -8.91 -13.05
C PHE A 129 -5.94 -8.85 -13.15
N ASP A 130 -6.47 -8.09 -14.11
CA ASP A 130 -7.91 -7.89 -14.30
C ASP A 130 -8.62 -9.18 -14.76
N LYS A 131 -7.90 -10.13 -15.37
CA LYS A 131 -8.43 -11.46 -15.77
C LYS A 131 -8.51 -12.47 -14.62
N GLN A 132 -7.99 -12.18 -13.42
CA GLN A 132 -7.97 -13.13 -12.31
C GLN A 132 -9.33 -13.32 -11.63
N ASN A 133 -10.02 -14.41 -11.95
CA ASN A 133 -11.35 -14.70 -11.43
C ASN A 133 -11.42 -15.03 -9.93
N LYS A 134 -10.28 -15.33 -9.28
CA LYS A 134 -10.20 -15.75 -7.88
C LYS A 134 -10.06 -14.58 -6.88
N ILE A 135 -9.97 -13.35 -7.37
CA ILE A 135 -9.72 -12.15 -6.54
C ILE A 135 -10.67 -11.00 -6.91
N LYS A 136 -11.93 -11.33 -7.24
CA LYS A 136 -12.91 -10.35 -7.77
C LYS A 136 -13.30 -9.29 -6.75
N GLY A 137 -13.38 -9.67 -5.48
CA GLY A 137 -13.62 -8.77 -4.38
C GLY A 137 -12.46 -7.79 -4.20
N ILE A 138 -11.22 -8.27 -4.21
CA ILE A 138 -10.02 -7.42 -4.18
C ILE A 138 -9.94 -6.49 -5.39
N GLN A 139 -10.34 -6.95 -6.57
CA GLN A 139 -10.44 -6.07 -7.75
C GLN A 139 -11.45 -4.95 -7.50
N LYS A 140 -12.66 -5.27 -6.97
CA LYS A 140 -13.71 -4.29 -6.65
C LYS A 140 -13.26 -3.27 -5.58
N ILE A 141 -12.89 -3.76 -4.39
CA ILE A 141 -11.68 -3.36 -3.67
C ILE A 141 -10.92 -2.14 -4.19
N LEU A 142 -9.91 -2.48 -4.99
CA LEU A 142 -8.98 -1.58 -5.62
C LEU A 142 -9.68 -0.53 -6.50
N PHE A 143 -10.69 -0.90 -7.28
CA PHE A 143 -11.38 0.07 -8.14
C PHE A 143 -12.13 1.13 -7.33
N ASN A 144 -12.82 0.73 -6.26
CA ASN A 144 -13.46 1.69 -5.33
C ASN A 144 -12.43 2.68 -4.76
N PHE A 145 -11.24 2.19 -4.40
CA PHE A 145 -10.15 3.04 -3.92
C PHE A 145 -9.65 4.00 -5.00
N LEU A 146 -9.38 3.52 -6.22
CA LEU A 146 -8.89 4.34 -7.32
C LEU A 146 -9.90 5.42 -7.76
N ASP A 147 -11.20 5.14 -7.63
CA ASP A 147 -12.27 6.09 -7.96
C ASP A 147 -12.60 7.05 -6.81
N SER A 148 -12.09 6.81 -5.60
CA SER A 148 -12.36 7.64 -4.42
C SER A 148 -11.78 9.07 -4.55
N ASN A 149 -12.47 10.04 -3.94
CA ASN A 149 -11.95 11.42 -3.85
C ASN A 149 -10.64 11.47 -3.07
N LEU A 150 -10.53 10.69 -1.99
CA LEU A 150 -9.30 10.55 -1.20
C LEU A 150 -8.09 10.23 -2.09
N PHE A 151 -8.22 9.22 -2.95
CA PHE A 151 -7.13 8.85 -3.86
C PHE A 151 -6.82 9.96 -4.87
N LYS A 152 -7.84 10.60 -5.43
CA LYS A 152 -7.68 11.67 -6.43
C LYS A 152 -6.99 12.90 -5.83
N GLU A 153 -7.29 13.25 -4.59
CA GLU A 153 -6.67 14.36 -3.85
C GLU A 153 -5.20 14.07 -3.56
N VAL A 154 -4.88 12.88 -3.05
CA VAL A 154 -3.49 12.51 -2.70
C VAL A 154 -2.62 12.28 -3.94
N MET A 155 -3.21 11.80 -5.04
CA MET A 155 -2.49 11.54 -6.30
C MET A 155 -2.47 12.75 -7.24
N TYR A 156 -2.77 13.96 -6.74
CA TYR A 156 -2.59 15.18 -7.50
C TYR A 156 -1.16 15.25 -8.04
N LYS A 157 -1.04 15.52 -9.35
CA LYS A 157 0.27 15.57 -10.01
C LYS A 157 0.84 16.96 -9.82
N TYR A 158 1.86 17.03 -8.98
CA TYR A 158 2.72 18.18 -8.85
C TYR A 158 3.77 18.17 -9.95
N ASP A 159 4.21 19.37 -10.35
CA ASP A 159 5.32 19.51 -11.27
C ASP A 159 6.58 18.90 -10.65
N VAL A 160 7.49 18.40 -11.49
CA VAL A 160 8.76 17.87 -11.02
C VAL A 160 9.50 19.00 -10.32
N TRP A 161 9.96 18.74 -9.08
CA TRP A 161 10.70 19.73 -8.32
C TRP A 161 11.99 20.12 -9.05
N GLU A 162 12.22 21.42 -9.17
CA GLU A 162 13.45 22.04 -9.67
C GLU A 162 14.05 22.93 -8.57
N GLU A 163 15.37 23.15 -8.59
CA GLU A 163 16.08 23.89 -7.52
C GLU A 163 15.53 25.32 -7.30
N ASN A 164 14.96 25.92 -8.34
CA ASN A 164 14.36 27.26 -8.30
C ASN A 164 12.82 27.24 -8.38
N ALA A 165 12.19 26.08 -8.17
CA ALA A 165 10.73 25.98 -8.17
C ALA A 165 10.15 26.72 -6.95
N GLU A 166 9.05 27.45 -7.17
CA GLU A 166 8.31 28.09 -6.10
C GLU A 166 7.78 27.05 -5.09
N PRO A 167 7.77 27.36 -3.78
CA PRO A 167 7.22 26.44 -2.78
C PRO A 167 5.77 26.07 -3.08
N GLN A 168 5.52 24.76 -3.18
CA GLN A 168 4.17 24.25 -3.35
C GLN A 168 3.59 23.84 -1.99
N PHE A 169 2.43 24.41 -1.66
CA PHE A 169 1.71 24.08 -0.44
C PHE A 169 0.69 22.99 -0.72
N PHE A 170 0.72 21.94 0.06
CA PHE A 170 -0.29 20.89 0.05
C PHE A 170 -1.55 21.38 0.79
N PRO A 171 -2.75 21.01 0.32
CA PRO A 171 -4.01 21.29 1.04
C PRO A 171 -4.09 20.60 2.40
#